data_AF-A0A123SUH9-F1
#
_entry.id   AF-A0A123SUH9-F1
#
_cell.length_a   1.000
_cell.length_b   1.000
_cell.length_c   1.000
_cell.angle_alpha   90.00
_cell.angle_beta   90.00
_cell.angle_gamma   90.00
#
_symmetry.space_group_name_H-M   'P 1'
#
loop_
_entity.id
_entity.type
_entity.pdbx_description
1 polymer ?
#
loop_
_entity_poly.entity_id
_entity_poly.type
_entity_poly.pdbx_seq_one_letter_code
_entity_poly.pdbx_strand_id
1 'polypeptide(L)'
;MFNENVSFRFKLNYFLSSFALSYLFLLIIMYIQAAERTGRMVPMFCPILTARKITFFTLFLLFSVSLYSLSYIKKKIEESTQYSIINGQNGGKIGLTYNKGSREFILGVLLPVVTTISVPETPITGLVGVILLQIILGYFFLHSNELFVNVPLIMAGYSLVLGKYGHKELLLFVKNSQLNSLLGKNVRFIYLGNVEEGNLGIAGEECIDE
;
A
#
# COMPACT_ATOMS: atom_id res chain seq x y z
N MET A 1 -24.62 -0.06 -1.40
CA MET A 1 -24.80 0.56 -2.73
C MET A 1 -23.62 1.49 -2.95
N PHE A 2 -22.57 1.04 -3.65
CA PHE A 2 -21.31 1.77 -3.79
C PHE A 2 -21.35 2.66 -5.05
N ASN A 3 -20.98 3.93 -4.91
CA ASN A 3 -20.96 4.95 -5.97
C ASN A 3 -19.93 4.61 -7.07
N GLU A 4 -20.05 5.26 -8.22
CA GLU A 4 -19.24 5.07 -9.44
C GLU A 4 -17.71 5.18 -9.25
N ASN A 5 -17.23 5.72 -8.12
CA ASN A 5 -15.82 5.89 -7.77
C ASN A 5 -15.44 5.17 -6.47
N VAL A 6 -14.20 4.71 -6.39
CA VAL A 6 -13.61 4.13 -5.17
C VAL A 6 -13.74 5.12 -4.01
N SER A 7 -14.19 4.65 -2.84
CA SER A 7 -14.37 5.50 -1.66
C SER A 7 -13.10 6.27 -1.32
N PHE A 8 -13.21 7.59 -1.12
CA PHE A 8 -12.10 8.44 -0.68
C PHE A 8 -11.41 7.89 0.58
N ARG A 9 -12.19 7.35 1.53
CA ARG A 9 -11.66 6.73 2.75
C ARG A 9 -10.79 5.51 2.44
N PHE A 10 -11.18 4.72 1.45
CA PHE A 10 -10.39 3.57 1.02
C PHE A 10 -9.11 4.04 0.31
N LYS A 11 -9.19 4.96 -0.66
CA LYS A 11 -8.01 5.53 -1.32
C LYS A 11 -7.03 6.10 -0.30
N LEU A 12 -7.48 6.93 0.65
CA LEU A 12 -6.61 7.53 1.66
C LEU A 12 -5.89 6.48 2.52
N ASN A 13 -6.59 5.47 3.02
CA ASN A 13 -5.96 4.40 3.82
C ASN A 13 -5.03 3.53 2.97
N TYR A 14 -5.37 3.31 1.70
CA TYR A 14 -4.52 2.62 0.75
C TYR A 14 -3.20 3.38 0.53
N PHE A 15 -3.28 4.70 0.37
CA PHE A 15 -2.13 5.58 0.25
C PHE A 15 -1.25 5.53 1.51
N LEU A 16 -1.83 5.79 2.68
CA LEU A 16 -1.08 5.85 3.95
C LEU A 16 -0.40 4.53 4.29
N SER A 17 -1.05 3.40 4.01
CA SER A 17 -0.48 2.08 4.30
C SER A 17 0.73 1.75 3.43
N SER A 18 0.85 2.32 2.23
CA SER A 18 1.97 2.05 1.32
C SER A 18 3.34 2.49 1.87
N PHE A 19 3.37 3.46 2.79
CA PHE A 19 4.60 3.98 3.39
C PHE A 19 5.08 3.19 4.62
N ALA A 20 4.34 2.17 5.06
CA ALA A 20 4.67 1.43 6.28
C ALA A 20 6.10 0.87 6.26
N LEU A 21 6.51 0.29 5.13
CA LEU A 21 7.85 -0.27 4.97
C LEU A 21 8.93 0.82 4.99
N SER A 22 8.66 1.97 4.36
CA SER A 22 9.57 3.11 4.34
C SER A 22 9.80 3.67 5.75
N TYR A 23 8.75 3.81 6.55
CA TYR A 23 8.89 4.26 7.94
C TYR A 23 9.64 3.24 8.80
N LEU A 24 9.34 1.95 8.65
CA LEU A 24 10.06 0.88 9.34
C LEU A 24 11.56 0.94 9.02
N PHE A 25 11.91 1.11 7.75
CA PHE A 25 13.29 1.20 7.30
C PHE A 25 14.01 2.41 7.92
N LEU A 26 13.38 3.59 7.92
CA LEU A 26 13.95 4.79 8.56
C LEU A 26 14.14 4.62 10.08
N LEU A 27 13.18 3.98 10.76
CA LEU A 27 13.28 3.68 12.20
C LEU A 27 14.46 2.74 12.50
N ILE A 28 14.65 1.69 11.68
CA ILE A 28 15.78 0.75 11.81
C ILE A 28 17.10 1.48 11.63
N ILE A 29 17.26 2.27 10.56
CA ILE A 29 18.50 3.03 10.30
C ILE A 29 18.80 3.98 11.47
N MET A 30 17.81 4.75 11.93
CA MET A 30 18.00 5.67 13.04
C MET A 30 18.43 4.95 14.32
N TYR A 31 17.88 3.75 14.57
CA TYR A 31 18.27 2.93 15.71
C TYR A 31 19.70 2.40 15.59
N ILE A 32 20.08 1.81 14.44
CA ILE A 32 21.44 1.30 14.20
C ILE A 32 22.47 2.42 14.39
N GLN A 33 22.23 3.59 13.81
CA GLN A 33 23.17 4.70 13.95
C GLN A 33 23.25 5.27 15.37
N ALA A 34 22.15 5.23 16.13
CA ALA A 34 22.19 5.58 17.54
C ALA A 34 23.10 4.61 18.31
N ALA A 35 23.02 3.32 17.99
CA ALA A 35 23.88 2.30 18.58
C ALA A 35 25.37 2.48 18.18
N GLU A 36 25.65 2.76 16.90
CA GLU A 36 27.01 3.03 16.41
C GLU A 36 27.66 4.22 17.11
N ARG A 37 26.93 5.34 17.26
CA ARG A 37 27.48 6.55 17.89
C ARG A 37 27.68 6.43 19.40
N THR A 38 26.83 5.66 20.08
CA THR A 38 26.90 5.50 21.53
C THR A 38 27.73 4.30 21.96
N GLY A 39 28.08 3.41 21.03
CA GLY A 39 28.75 2.14 21.30
C GLY A 39 27.89 1.15 22.09
N ARG A 40 26.58 1.40 22.23
CA ARG A 40 25.66 0.62 23.04
C ARG A 40 24.44 0.22 22.23
N MET A 41 24.06 -1.06 22.28
CA MET A 41 22.84 -1.56 21.62
C MET A 41 21.56 -0.99 22.25
N VAL A 42 21.59 -0.66 23.54
CA VAL A 42 20.45 -0.04 24.22
C VAL A 42 20.71 1.46 24.36
N PRO A 43 19.90 2.32 23.70
CA PRO A 43 20.07 3.76 23.81
C PRO A 43 19.79 4.21 25.25
N MET A 44 20.67 5.04 25.79
CA MET A 44 20.47 5.64 27.11
C MET A 44 19.37 6.70 26.99
N PHE A 45 18.23 6.47 27.65
CA PHE A 45 17.11 7.41 27.69
C PHE A 45 17.46 8.60 28.62
N CYS A 46 18.37 9.48 28.20
CA CYS A 46 18.50 10.78 28.85
C CYS A 46 17.22 11.61 28.59
N PRO A 47 16.73 12.41 29.55
CA PRO A 47 15.45 13.12 29.42
C PRO A 47 15.48 14.32 28.46
N ILE A 48 16.64 14.68 27.89
CA ILE A 48 16.75 15.84 27.00
C ILE A 48 16.10 15.53 25.65
N LEU A 49 15.13 16.34 25.23
CA LEU A 49 14.56 16.32 23.88
C LEU A 49 15.63 16.77 22.88
N THR A 50 16.03 15.86 21.99
CA THR A 50 16.93 16.14 20.88
C THR A 50 16.16 16.02 19.57
N ALA A 51 16.55 16.76 18.53
CA ALA A 51 15.97 16.67 17.19
C ALA A 51 15.78 15.21 16.71
N ARG A 52 16.74 14.33 17.01
CA ARG A 52 16.66 12.89 16.69
C ARG A 52 15.54 12.15 17.40
N LYS A 53 15.29 12.46 18.68
CA LYS A 53 14.20 11.83 19.45
C LYS A 53 12.85 12.29 18.92
N ILE A 54 12.72 13.59 18.63
CA ILE A 54 11.50 14.15 18.01
C ILE A 54 11.24 13.42 16.69
N THR A 55 12.21 13.39 15.79
CA THR A 55 12.06 12.70 14.50
C THR A 55 11.74 11.21 14.67
N PHE A 56 12.38 10.53 15.62
CA PHE A 56 12.10 9.12 15.91
C PHE A 56 10.65 8.91 16.38
N PHE A 57 10.17 9.70 17.34
CA PHE A 57 8.79 9.60 17.83
C PHE A 57 7.77 9.96 16.73
N THR A 58 8.04 10.96 15.89
CA THR A 58 7.18 11.29 14.76
C THR A 58 7.13 10.16 13.73
N LEU A 59 8.28 9.58 13.36
CA LEU A 59 8.32 8.43 12.46
C LEU A 59 7.61 7.21 13.05
N PHE A 60 7.75 6.97 14.36
CA PHE A 60 7.06 5.89 15.05
C PHE A 60 5.53 6.09 15.04
N LEU A 61 5.06 7.32 15.23
CA LEU A 61 3.64 7.67 15.11
C LEU A 61 3.14 7.44 13.68
N LEU A 62 3.86 7.94 12.67
CA LEU A 62 3.52 7.75 11.24
C LEU A 62 3.50 6.26 10.87
N PHE A 63 4.46 5.49 11.36
CA PHE A 63 4.50 4.04 11.19
C PHE A 63 3.26 3.37 11.80
N SER A 64 2.90 3.74 13.03
CA SER A 64 1.70 3.21 13.70
C SER A 64 0.41 3.53 12.93
N VAL A 65 0.28 4.76 12.43
CA VAL A 65 -0.86 5.16 11.57
C VAL A 65 -0.88 4.33 10.28
N SER A 66 0.27 4.12 9.64
CA SER A 66 0.35 3.32 8.41
C SER A 66 -0.05 1.85 8.63
N LEU A 67 0.31 1.26 9.77
CA LEU A 67 -0.11 -0.10 10.15
C LEU A 67 -1.61 -0.18 10.44
N TYR A 68 -2.17 0.84 11.09
CA TYR A 68 -3.61 0.93 11.31
C TYR A 68 -4.36 1.01 9.97
N SER A 69 -3.90 1.87 9.05
CA SER A 69 -4.46 1.95 7.70
C SER A 69 -4.32 0.64 6.92
N LEU A 70 -3.20 -0.06 7.03
CA LEU A 70 -3.00 -1.37 6.40
C LEU A 70 -4.01 -2.40 6.93
N SER A 71 -4.21 -2.42 8.24
CA SER A 71 -5.18 -3.31 8.90
C SER A 71 -6.60 -3.00 8.47
N TYR A 72 -6.95 -1.72 8.33
CA TYR A 72 -8.23 -1.27 7.80
C TYR A 72 -8.47 -1.77 6.36
N ILE A 73 -7.50 -1.57 5.46
CA ILE A 73 -7.61 -2.01 4.06
C ILE A 73 -7.74 -3.52 3.99
N LYS A 74 -6.92 -4.27 4.74
CA LYS A 74 -7.00 -5.72 4.81
C LYS A 74 -8.39 -6.19 5.21
N LYS A 75 -8.92 -5.66 6.32
CA LYS A 75 -10.27 -6.00 6.80
C LYS A 75 -11.33 -5.68 5.74
N LYS A 76 -11.22 -4.53 5.05
CA LYS A 76 -12.17 -4.13 4.01
C LYS A 76 -12.14 -5.05 2.79
N ILE A 77 -10.94 -5.49 2.38
CA ILE A 77 -10.77 -6.46 1.31
C ILE A 77 -11.36 -7.81 1.72
N GLU A 78 -11.11 -8.28 2.94
CA GLU A 78 -11.65 -9.55 3.47
C GLU A 78 -13.18 -9.55 3.55
N GLU A 79 -13.79 -8.52 4.13
CA GLU A 79 -15.25 -8.35 4.19
C GLU A 79 -15.87 -8.38 2.78
N SER A 80 -15.23 -7.69 1.84
CA SER A 80 -15.74 -7.60 0.48
C SER A 80 -15.50 -8.91 -0.29
N THR A 81 -14.42 -9.64 -0.02
CA THR A 81 -14.19 -10.97 -0.60
C THR A 81 -15.28 -11.94 -0.16
N GLN A 82 -15.63 -11.96 1.13
CA GLN A 82 -16.73 -12.77 1.65
C GLN A 82 -18.08 -12.40 1.02
N TYR A 83 -18.34 -11.10 0.85
CA TYR A 83 -19.53 -10.64 0.13
C TYR A 83 -19.52 -11.06 -1.35
N SER A 84 -18.33 -11.18 -1.98
CA SER A 84 -18.18 -11.58 -3.39
C SER A 84 -18.51 -13.04 -3.64
N ILE A 85 -18.26 -13.90 -2.67
CA ILE A 85 -18.61 -15.31 -2.77
C ILE A 85 -20.14 -15.46 -2.90
N ILE A 86 -20.88 -14.60 -2.20
CA ILE A 86 -22.35 -14.66 -2.11
C ILE A 86 -23.04 -13.87 -3.24
N ASN A 87 -22.51 -12.70 -3.61
CA ASN A 87 -23.18 -11.74 -4.51
C ASN A 87 -22.31 -11.26 -5.69
N GLY A 88 -21.18 -11.91 -5.95
CA GLY A 88 -20.23 -11.51 -6.99
C GLY A 88 -20.80 -11.63 -8.41
N GLN A 89 -20.36 -10.74 -9.29
CA GLN A 89 -20.64 -10.88 -10.72
C GLN A 89 -19.70 -11.91 -11.33
N ASN A 90 -20.25 -12.81 -12.16
CA ASN A 90 -19.49 -13.81 -12.90
C ASN A 90 -18.75 -13.16 -14.08
N GLY A 91 -17.57 -13.68 -14.43
CA GLY A 91 -16.93 -13.43 -15.74
C GLY A 91 -15.74 -12.47 -15.76
N GLY A 92 -15.17 -12.11 -14.60
CA GLY A 92 -13.88 -11.41 -14.58
C GLY A 92 -12.75 -12.37 -14.92
N LYS A 93 -11.94 -12.10 -15.94
CA LYS A 93 -10.79 -12.95 -16.31
C LYS A 93 -9.52 -12.35 -15.73
N ILE A 94 -8.78 -13.09 -14.88
CA ILE A 94 -7.51 -12.60 -14.35
C ILE A 94 -6.42 -12.74 -15.43
N GLY A 95 -5.76 -11.64 -15.74
CA GLY A 95 -4.62 -11.58 -16.65
C GLY A 95 -3.34 -12.08 -15.97
N LEU A 96 -2.35 -12.46 -16.78
CA LEU A 96 -1.07 -12.99 -16.32
C LEU A 96 -0.06 -11.90 -15.92
N THR A 97 -0.46 -10.63 -15.94
CA THR A 97 0.43 -9.49 -15.76
C THR A 97 0.11 -8.71 -14.50
N TYR A 98 1.12 -8.48 -13.66
CA TYR A 98 1.09 -7.49 -12.58
C TYR A 98 0.92 -6.08 -13.17
N ASN A 99 0.33 -5.17 -12.39
CA ASN A 99 0.16 -3.77 -12.81
C ASN A 99 1.52 -3.18 -13.25
N LYS A 100 1.64 -2.74 -14.51
CA LYS A 100 2.93 -2.29 -15.09
C LYS A 100 3.48 -1.03 -14.40
N GLY A 101 2.62 -0.15 -13.87
CA GLY A 101 3.03 1.05 -13.11
C GLY A 101 3.65 0.75 -11.74
N SER A 102 3.61 -0.50 -11.28
CA SER A 102 4.12 -0.93 -9.97
C SER A 102 5.62 -0.78 -9.81
N ARG A 103 6.40 -1.14 -10.83
CA ARG A 103 7.86 -1.16 -10.78
C ARG A 103 8.40 0.26 -10.72
N GLU A 104 7.84 1.13 -11.54
CA GLU A 104 8.25 2.53 -11.68
C GLU A 104 7.83 3.35 -10.45
N PHE A 105 6.69 3.05 -9.83
CA PHE A 105 6.28 3.67 -8.57
C PHE A 105 7.14 3.22 -7.37
N ILE A 106 7.44 1.91 -7.24
CA ILE A 106 8.34 1.43 -6.17
C ILE A 106 9.72 2.09 -6.32
N LEU A 107 10.25 2.15 -7.54
CA LEU A 107 11.52 2.83 -7.80
C LEU A 107 11.41 4.36 -7.61
N GLY A 108 10.26 4.98 -7.90
CA GLY A 108 10.03 6.41 -7.75
C GLY A 108 9.75 6.89 -6.32
N VAL A 109 9.25 6.02 -5.42
CA VAL A 109 8.89 6.37 -4.04
C VAL A 109 9.87 5.81 -3.03
N LEU A 110 10.32 4.56 -3.21
CA LEU A 110 11.28 3.95 -2.30
C LEU A 110 12.66 4.57 -2.48
N LEU A 111 13.07 4.86 -3.72
CA LEU A 111 14.42 5.38 -4.00
C LEU A 111 14.63 6.78 -3.43
N PRO A 112 13.74 7.79 -3.59
CA PRO A 112 13.95 9.11 -2.99
C PRO A 112 14.01 9.06 -1.45
N VAL A 113 13.15 8.27 -0.81
CA VAL A 113 13.12 8.11 0.65
C VAL A 113 14.37 7.38 1.16
N VAL A 114 14.85 6.38 0.41
CA VAL A 114 16.12 5.69 0.69
C VAL A 114 17.32 6.58 0.37
N THR A 115 17.25 7.49 -0.61
CA THR A 115 18.34 8.42 -0.96
C THR A 115 18.37 9.67 -0.07
N THR A 116 17.30 9.99 0.66
CA THR A 116 17.31 10.93 1.79
C THR A 116 18.03 10.35 3.02
N ILE A 117 19.20 9.74 2.80
CA ILE A 117 20.25 9.41 3.79
C ILE A 117 20.76 10.67 4.53
N SER A 118 20.14 11.83 4.33
CA SER A 118 20.33 13.08 5.08
C SER A 118 19.42 13.22 6.32
N VAL A 119 18.39 12.38 6.53
CA VAL A 119 17.66 12.31 7.83
C VAL A 119 18.61 12.06 9.01
N PRO A 120 19.58 11.16 8.96
CA PRO A 120 20.43 10.93 10.12
C PRO A 120 21.36 12.09 10.50
N GLU A 121 21.83 12.87 9.52
CA GLU A 121 22.66 14.06 9.76
C GLU A 121 21.82 15.28 10.13
N THR A 122 20.70 15.48 9.42
CA THR A 122 19.73 16.57 9.63
C THR A 122 18.30 16.02 9.79
N PRO A 123 17.96 15.48 10.98
CA PRO A 123 16.75 14.68 11.19
C PRO A 123 15.43 15.43 11.02
N ILE A 124 15.42 16.73 11.29
CA ILE A 124 14.23 17.55 11.06
C ILE A 124 14.08 17.85 9.57
N THR A 125 15.15 18.30 8.91
CA THR A 125 15.15 18.61 7.47
C THR A 125 14.74 17.40 6.63
N GLY A 126 15.31 16.23 6.92
CA GLY A 126 14.95 14.99 6.24
C GLY A 126 13.49 14.61 6.47
N LEU A 127 12.98 14.73 7.70
CA LEU A 127 11.57 14.46 8.00
C LEU A 127 10.62 15.41 7.24
N VAL A 128 10.94 16.71 7.20
CA VAL A 128 10.16 17.69 6.44
C VAL A 128 10.16 17.36 4.95
N GLY A 129 11.31 16.98 4.38
CA GLY A 129 11.40 16.56 2.98
C GLY A 129 10.53 15.34 2.67
N VAL A 130 10.56 14.32 3.53
CA VAL A 130 9.70 13.13 3.40
C VAL A 130 8.22 13.50 3.46
N ILE A 131 7.81 14.33 4.41
CA ILE A 131 6.40 14.75 4.56
C ILE A 131 5.94 15.56 3.33
N LEU A 132 6.76 16.50 2.83
CA LEU A 132 6.44 17.29 1.64
C LEU A 132 6.27 16.41 0.41
N LEU A 133 7.19 15.46 0.19
CA LEU A 133 7.09 14.53 -0.93
C LEU A 133 5.81 13.69 -0.83
N GLN A 134 5.46 13.21 0.37
CA GLN A 134 4.23 12.47 0.60
C GLN A 134 2.96 13.30 0.35
N ILE A 135 2.96 14.58 0.71
CA ILE A 135 1.83 15.47 0.42
C ILE A 135 1.65 15.62 -1.10
N ILE A 136 2.74 15.84 -1.84
CA ILE A 136 2.71 15.97 -3.30
C ILE A 136 2.20 14.66 -3.94
N LEU A 137 2.79 13.53 -3.58
CA LEU A 137 2.36 12.21 -4.08
C LEU A 137 0.90 11.90 -3.70
N GLY A 138 0.49 12.26 -2.48
CA GLY A 138 -0.86 12.07 -1.99
C GLY A 138 -1.88 12.91 -2.75
N TYR A 139 -1.52 14.15 -3.10
CA TYR A 139 -2.35 15.01 -3.93
C TYR A 139 -2.57 14.38 -5.30
N PHE A 140 -1.50 13.97 -6.00
CA PHE A 140 -1.62 13.28 -7.29
C PHE A 140 -2.45 12.00 -7.17
N PHE A 141 -2.17 11.17 -6.17
CA PHE A 141 -2.87 9.90 -6.01
C PHE A 141 -4.36 10.04 -5.74
N LEU A 142 -4.75 10.95 -4.83
CA LEU A 142 -6.16 11.16 -4.47
C LEU A 142 -6.99 11.71 -5.64
N HIS A 143 -6.37 12.45 -6.55
CA HIS A 143 -7.00 12.98 -7.76
C HIS A 143 -6.89 12.03 -8.97
N SER A 144 -5.92 11.12 -8.97
CA SER A 144 -5.82 10.07 -9.99
C SER A 144 -6.84 8.96 -9.74
N ASN A 145 -7.27 8.29 -10.81
CA ASN A 145 -8.04 7.06 -10.72
C ASN A 145 -7.17 5.80 -10.82
N GLU A 146 -5.87 5.92 -10.62
CA GLU A 146 -4.95 4.80 -10.61
C GLU A 146 -4.71 4.26 -9.19
N LEU A 147 -4.51 2.95 -9.07
CA LEU A 147 -4.00 2.32 -7.85
C LEU A 147 -2.59 1.82 -8.09
N PHE A 148 -1.63 2.44 -7.43
CA PHE A 148 -0.24 1.98 -7.42
C PHE A 148 -0.07 0.74 -6.54
N VAL A 149 1.10 0.11 -6.62
CA VAL A 149 1.38 -1.08 -5.81
C VAL A 149 1.69 -0.73 -4.36
N ASN A 150 0.96 -1.39 -3.46
CA ASN A 150 1.16 -1.32 -2.02
C ASN A 150 1.96 -2.54 -1.55
N VAL A 151 3.29 -2.38 -1.42
CA VAL A 151 4.19 -3.46 -1.01
C VAL A 151 3.84 -4.03 0.38
N PRO A 152 3.53 -3.21 1.40
CA PRO A 152 3.03 -3.74 2.69
C PRO A 152 1.80 -4.63 2.55
N LEU A 153 0.88 -4.31 1.63
CA LEU A 153 -0.30 -5.13 1.36
C LEU A 153 0.05 -6.46 0.66
N ILE A 154 1.02 -6.44 -0.26
CA ILE A 154 1.57 -7.66 -0.88
C ILE A 154 2.18 -8.57 0.17
N MET A 155 3.00 -8.02 1.08
CA MET A 155 3.59 -8.76 2.19
C MET A 155 2.52 -9.29 3.17
N ALA A 156 1.41 -8.56 3.33
CA ALA A 156 0.26 -9.00 4.10
C ALA A 156 -0.60 -10.08 3.40
N GLY A 157 -0.23 -10.49 2.17
CA GLY A 157 -0.84 -11.60 1.46
C GLY A 157 -1.84 -11.22 0.38
N TYR A 158 -1.91 -9.96 -0.05
CA TYR A 158 -2.84 -9.50 -1.08
C TYR A 158 -2.11 -8.79 -2.22
N SER A 159 -2.32 -9.25 -3.45
CA SER A 159 -1.78 -8.64 -4.65
C SER A 159 -2.87 -7.92 -5.45
N LEU A 160 -2.47 -6.84 -6.11
CA LEU A 160 -3.30 -6.16 -7.10
C LEU A 160 -2.86 -6.63 -8.49
N VAL A 161 -3.77 -7.25 -9.24
CA VAL A 161 -3.49 -7.82 -10.57
C VAL A 161 -4.41 -7.23 -11.64
N LEU A 162 -3.91 -7.19 -12.87
CA LEU A 162 -4.69 -6.79 -14.04
C LEU A 162 -5.46 -8.00 -14.59
N GLY A 163 -6.73 -7.78 -14.88
CA GLY A 163 -7.64 -8.69 -15.53
C GLY A 163 -8.45 -7.97 -16.60
N LYS A 164 -9.44 -8.67 -17.15
CA LYS A 164 -10.38 -8.16 -18.14
C LYS A 164 -11.80 -8.55 -17.78
N TYR A 165 -12.74 -7.64 -18.01
CA TYR A 165 -14.16 -7.93 -17.96
C TYR A 165 -14.81 -7.40 -19.24
N GLY A 166 -15.23 -8.32 -20.11
CA GLY A 166 -15.61 -7.98 -21.49
C GLY A 166 -14.44 -7.34 -22.25
N HIS A 167 -14.62 -6.08 -22.68
CA HIS A 167 -13.60 -5.31 -23.39
C HIS A 167 -12.83 -4.30 -22.51
N LYS A 168 -13.15 -4.20 -21.21
CA LYS A 168 -12.51 -3.25 -20.28
C LYS A 168 -11.47 -3.94 -19.42
N GLU A 169 -10.43 -3.21 -19.01
CA GLU A 169 -9.49 -3.71 -18.01
C GLU A 169 -10.15 -3.77 -16.62
N LEU A 170 -9.70 -4.71 -15.81
CA LEU A 170 -10.25 -4.95 -14.47
C LEU A 170 -9.08 -5.13 -13.49
N LEU A 171 -8.87 -4.18 -12.60
CA LEU A 171 -7.92 -4.30 -11.49
C LEU A 171 -8.56 -5.11 -10.37
N LEU A 172 -7.93 -6.21 -9.96
CA LEU A 172 -8.46 -7.13 -8.96
C LEU A 172 -7.51 -7.26 -7.78
N PHE A 173 -8.03 -7.06 -6.57
CA PHE A 173 -7.37 -7.56 -5.37
C PHE A 173 -7.57 -9.07 -5.27
N VAL A 174 -6.46 -9.81 -5.18
CA VAL A 174 -6.43 -11.27 -5.09
C VAL A 174 -5.56 -11.67 -3.91
N LYS A 175 -6.00 -12.66 -3.14
CA LYS A 175 -5.17 -13.26 -2.08
C LYS A 175 -4.03 -14.05 -2.71
N ASN A 176 -2.79 -13.84 -2.26
CA ASN A 176 -1.59 -14.47 -2.84
C ASN A 176 -1.69 -16.01 -2.86
N SER A 177 -2.33 -16.61 -1.85
CA SER A 177 -2.54 -18.06 -1.78
C SER A 177 -3.44 -18.61 -2.88
N GLN A 178 -4.34 -17.77 -3.41
CA GLN A 178 -5.28 -18.13 -4.48
C GLN A 178 -4.81 -17.62 -5.84
N LEU A 179 -3.76 -16.80 -5.89
CA LEU A 179 -3.31 -16.17 -7.13
C LEU A 179 -2.96 -17.23 -8.18
N ASN A 180 -2.10 -18.19 -7.84
CA ASN A 180 -1.66 -19.23 -8.78
C ASN A 180 -2.82 -20.11 -9.30
N SER A 181 -3.85 -20.34 -8.48
CA SER A 181 -5.02 -21.14 -8.88
C SER A 181 -6.00 -20.35 -9.76
N LEU A 182 -6.01 -19.02 -9.66
CA LEU A 182 -6.97 -18.15 -10.34
C LEU A 182 -6.39 -17.47 -11.60
N LEU A 183 -5.07 -17.54 -11.81
CA LEU A 183 -4.41 -17.00 -13.02
C LEU A 183 -4.98 -17.63 -14.29
N GLY A 184 -5.43 -16.80 -15.23
CA GLY A 184 -5.97 -17.22 -16.51
C GLY A 184 -7.41 -17.76 -16.47
N LYS A 185 -8.00 -17.88 -15.28
CA LYS A 185 -9.36 -18.40 -15.08
C LYS A 185 -10.41 -17.29 -15.00
N ASN A 186 -11.67 -17.69 -15.21
CA ASN A 186 -12.82 -16.84 -14.93
C ASN A 186 -13.08 -16.85 -13.42
N VAL A 187 -13.16 -15.67 -12.82
CA VAL A 187 -13.44 -15.48 -11.41
C VAL A 187 -14.69 -14.65 -11.23
N ARG A 188 -15.40 -14.93 -10.14
CA ARG A 188 -16.37 -13.97 -9.60
C ARG A 188 -15.60 -12.77 -9.09
N PHE A 189 -16.16 -11.59 -9.30
CA PHE A 189 -15.61 -10.39 -8.68
C PHE A 189 -16.71 -9.46 -8.21
N ILE A 190 -16.39 -8.68 -7.19
CA ILE A 190 -17.19 -7.50 -6.83
C ILE A 190 -16.55 -6.29 -7.44
N TYR A 191 -17.38 -5.50 -8.11
CA TYR A 191 -17.04 -4.17 -8.54
C TYR A 191 -16.96 -3.21 -7.35
N LEU A 192 -15.79 -2.58 -7.18
CA LEU A 192 -15.50 -1.59 -6.14
C LEU A 192 -15.62 -0.13 -6.64
N GLY A 193 -15.61 0.10 -7.95
CA GLY A 193 -15.65 1.44 -8.57
C GLY A 193 -14.84 1.50 -9.87
N ASN A 194 -14.90 2.63 -10.57
CA ASN A 194 -14.10 2.83 -11.79
C ASN A 194 -12.67 3.26 -11.44
N VAL A 195 -11.73 2.89 -12.31
CA VAL A 195 -10.32 3.32 -12.35
C VAL A 195 -10.00 3.81 -13.77
N GLU A 196 -8.92 4.55 -13.95
CA GLU A 196 -8.66 5.30 -15.20
C GLU A 196 -8.65 4.43 -16.47
N GLU A 197 -8.12 3.20 -16.37
CA GLU A 197 -8.08 2.23 -17.48
C GLU A 197 -9.17 1.15 -17.40
N GLY A 198 -10.11 1.24 -16.44
CA GLY A 198 -11.19 0.25 -16.36
C GLY A 198 -11.95 0.18 -15.04
N ASN A 199 -12.18 -1.04 -14.56
CA ASN A 199 -12.97 -1.31 -13.36
C ASN A 199 -12.03 -1.77 -12.23
N LEU A 200 -12.29 -1.36 -10.99
CA LEU A 200 -11.67 -1.94 -9.80
C LEU A 200 -12.61 -2.97 -9.21
N GLY A 201 -12.06 -4.09 -8.77
CA GLY A 201 -12.81 -5.08 -8.05
C GLY A 201 -11.97 -5.91 -7.09
N ILE A 202 -12.67 -6.81 -6.40
CA ILE A 202 -12.07 -7.83 -5.54
C ILE A 202 -12.43 -9.17 -6.15
N ALA A 203 -11.44 -10.02 -6.37
CA ALA A 203 -11.68 -11.37 -6.85
C ALA A 203 -12.22 -12.25 -5.73
N GLY A 204 -13.27 -12.99 -6.04
CA GLY A 204 -13.80 -14.09 -5.24
C GLY A 204 -13.27 -15.43 -5.74
N GLU A 205 -14.10 -16.46 -5.66
CA GLU A 205 -13.77 -17.81 -6.12
C GLU A 205 -13.82 -17.95 -7.65
N GLU A 206 -13.21 -19.03 -8.14
CA GLU A 206 -13.31 -19.47 -9.54
C GLU A 206 -14.77 -19.67 -9.91
N CYS A 207 -15.18 -19.13 -11.06
CA CYS A 207 -16.45 -19.55 -11.66
C CYS A 207 -16.23 -20.99 -12.17
N ILE A 208 -16.90 -21.95 -11.55
CA ILE A 208 -17.08 -23.26 -12.18
C ILE A 208 -18.05 -23.00 -13.33
N ASP A 209 -17.55 -23.03 -14.56
CA ASP A 209 -18.38 -23.04 -15.75
C ASP A 209 -19.20 -24.35 -15.70
N GLU A 210 -20.52 -24.26 -15.51
CA GLU A 210 -21.46 -25.35 -15.81
C GLU A 210 -21.67 -25.47 -17.32
#